data_AF-A0A931D0R9-F1
#
_entry.id   AF-A0A931D0R9-F1
#
_cell.length_a   1.000
_cell.length_b   1.000
_cell.length_c   1.000
_cell.angle_alpha   90.00
_cell.angle_beta   90.00
_cell.angle_gamma   90.00
#
_symmetry.space_group_name_H-M   'P 1'
#
loop_
_entity.id
_entity.type
_entity.pdbx_description
1 polymer ?
#
loop_
_entity_poly.entity_id
_entity_poly.type
_entity_poly.pdbx_seq_one_letter_code
_entity_poly.pdbx_strand_id
1 'polypeptide(L)'
;DQGTSFTAFWDLLMSPARQEDLTGMLEKVFDLAAVKALSPDRRLKRVHYDWLSAGEHTQRTVAKLSGQLRRYLDDQAFLENKRIMQVIQQIEARAVKLRDQMPQGILMTMDAASLDIHLPMERPLYKIPVKPKITDTVTLGDGSDIPADMLHDIVFVDRLTLKQRIRTALQTRDQVTLAQILFDHPLEKGLAELVTYLTLAAEDDNAWFDDTLTHRAVWTDAGGIHRQATFNAVIFSR
;
A
#
# COMPACT_ATOMS: atom_id res chain seq x y z
N ASP A 1 14.92 -5.34 16.75
CA ASP A 1 15.38 -6.29 17.79
C ASP A 1 14.81 -7.70 17.75
N GLN A 2 13.56 -7.94 17.30
CA GLN A 2 13.00 -9.31 17.36
C GLN A 2 13.73 -10.34 16.48
N GLY A 3 14.25 -9.96 15.30
CA GLY A 3 14.99 -10.89 14.42
C GLY A 3 16.38 -11.27 14.90
N THR A 4 17.11 -10.32 15.52
CA THR A 4 18.51 -10.50 15.94
C THR A 4 18.65 -11.55 17.05
N SER A 5 17.68 -11.60 17.97
CA SER A 5 17.66 -12.58 19.07
C SER A 5 17.45 -14.01 18.57
N PHE A 6 16.61 -14.19 17.54
CA PHE A 6 16.34 -15.50 16.96
C PHE A 6 17.53 -15.99 16.12
N THR A 7 18.19 -15.12 15.35
CA THR A 7 19.39 -15.49 14.61
C THR A 7 20.52 -15.95 15.54
N ALA A 8 20.78 -15.20 16.62
CA ALA A 8 21.80 -15.59 17.61
C ALA A 8 21.46 -16.91 18.34
N PHE A 9 20.17 -17.16 18.61
CA PHE A 9 19.68 -18.43 19.15
C PHE A 9 19.84 -19.59 18.15
N TRP A 10 19.62 -19.33 16.86
CA TRP A 10 19.79 -20.33 15.81
C TRP A 10 21.27 -20.65 15.57
N ASP A 11 22.15 -19.65 15.60
CA ASP A 11 23.60 -19.84 15.52
C ASP A 11 24.13 -20.65 16.71
N LEU A 12 23.55 -20.46 17.90
CA LEU A 12 23.81 -21.29 19.08
C LEU A 12 23.40 -22.75 18.83
N LEU A 13 22.22 -22.98 18.25
CA LEU A 13 21.71 -24.31 17.91
C LEU A 13 22.45 -24.97 16.75
N MET A 14 23.16 -24.23 15.90
CA MET A 14 23.93 -24.79 14.79
C MET A 14 25.40 -25.07 15.13
N SER A 15 25.87 -24.66 16.31
CA SER A 15 27.26 -24.85 16.75
C SER A 15 27.40 -26.11 17.62
N PRO A 16 28.10 -27.17 17.17
CA PRO A 16 28.26 -28.41 17.93
C PRO A 16 28.97 -28.18 19.28
N ALA A 17 29.98 -27.31 19.31
CA ALA A 17 30.72 -26.98 20.53
C ALA A 17 29.81 -26.35 21.60
N ARG A 18 28.90 -25.45 21.21
CA ARG A 18 27.98 -24.80 22.14
C ARG A 18 26.86 -25.73 22.61
N GLN A 19 26.47 -26.71 21.79
CA GLN A 19 25.54 -27.77 22.19
C GLN A 19 26.15 -28.69 23.26
N GLU A 20 27.44 -29.04 23.12
CA GLU A 20 28.18 -29.82 24.13
C GLU A 20 28.29 -29.06 25.45
N ASP A 21 28.65 -27.77 25.41
CA ASP A 21 28.70 -26.91 26.60
C ASP A 21 27.35 -26.84 27.32
N LEU A 22 26.26 -26.64 26.57
CA LEU A 22 24.90 -26.61 27.12
C LEU A 22 24.53 -27.94 27.77
N THR A 23 24.89 -29.06 27.13
CA THR A 23 24.63 -30.41 27.66
C THR A 23 25.39 -30.63 28.96
N GLY A 24 26.68 -30.25 29.01
CA GLY A 24 27.49 -30.34 30.22
C GLY A 24 26.98 -29.43 31.36
N MET A 25 26.46 -28.25 31.04
CA MET A 25 25.82 -27.37 32.02
C MET A 25 24.50 -27.96 32.56
N LEU A 26 23.67 -28.53 31.68
CA LEU A 26 22.44 -29.21 32.08
C LEU A 26 22.73 -30.42 32.96
N GLU A 27 23.78 -31.20 32.69
CA GLU A 27 24.20 -32.29 33.58
C GLU A 27 24.56 -31.80 34.97
N LYS A 28 25.38 -30.74 35.07
CA LYS A 28 25.76 -30.12 36.35
C LYS A 28 24.55 -29.61 37.14
N VAL A 29 23.60 -28.96 36.46
CA VAL A 29 22.36 -28.45 37.09
C VAL A 29 21.48 -29.59 37.58
N PHE A 30 21.32 -30.65 36.80
CA PHE A 30 20.57 -31.84 37.20
C PHE A 30 21.24 -32.61 38.34
N ASP A 31 22.54 -32.41 38.58
CA ASP A 31 23.26 -33.03 39.68
C ASP A 31 23.08 -32.34 41.02
N LEU A 32 22.59 -31.10 41.04
CA LEU A 32 22.33 -30.34 42.27
C LEU A 32 21.23 -31.00 43.11
N ALA A 33 21.46 -31.12 44.42
CA ALA A 33 20.55 -31.78 45.36
C ALA A 33 19.14 -31.15 45.39
N ALA A 34 19.06 -29.81 45.28
CA ALA A 34 17.79 -29.08 45.21
C ALA A 34 16.98 -29.41 43.96
N VAL A 35 17.66 -29.66 42.83
CA VAL A 35 17.02 -29.99 41.55
C VAL A 35 16.62 -31.46 41.51
N LYS A 36 17.44 -32.37 42.06
CA LYS A 36 17.10 -33.79 42.22
C LYS A 36 15.84 -34.00 43.06
N ALA A 37 15.64 -33.18 44.09
CA ALA A 37 14.44 -33.22 44.93
C ALA A 37 13.14 -32.92 44.15
N LEU A 38 13.22 -32.17 43.05
CA LEU A 38 12.07 -31.86 42.19
C LEU A 38 11.70 -32.96 41.19
N SER A 39 12.46 -34.07 41.12
CA SER A 39 12.28 -35.16 40.15
C SER A 39 12.07 -34.69 38.70
N PRO A 40 12.97 -33.86 38.15
CA PRO A 40 12.81 -33.29 36.81
C PRO A 40 12.87 -34.36 35.73
N ASP A 41 12.09 -34.18 34.65
CA ASP A 41 12.07 -35.08 33.51
C ASP A 41 13.44 -35.14 32.83
N ARG A 42 13.96 -36.36 32.66
CA ARG A 42 15.28 -36.59 32.03
C ARG A 42 15.29 -36.17 30.56
N ARG A 43 14.13 -36.02 29.92
CA ARG A 43 13.98 -35.52 28.54
C ARG A 43 14.51 -34.09 28.37
N LEU A 44 14.47 -33.28 29.43
CA LEU A 44 14.99 -31.90 29.43
C LEU A 44 16.49 -31.82 29.10
N LYS A 45 17.26 -32.88 29.33
CA LYS A 45 18.68 -32.94 28.94
C LYS A 45 18.91 -32.94 27.42
N ARG A 46 17.89 -33.32 26.63
CA ARG A 46 17.96 -33.45 25.17
C ARG A 46 17.11 -32.41 24.43
N VAL A 47 16.64 -31.38 25.14
CA VAL A 47 15.74 -30.35 24.62
C VAL A 47 16.31 -29.56 23.44
N HIS A 48 17.64 -29.51 23.28
CA HIS A 48 18.27 -28.89 22.11
C HIS A 48 17.88 -29.57 20.78
N TYR A 49 17.60 -30.89 20.78
CA TYR A 49 17.09 -31.59 19.60
C TYR A 49 15.65 -31.17 19.25
N ASP A 50 14.80 -31.01 20.27
CA ASP A 50 13.42 -30.57 20.09
C ASP A 50 13.36 -29.11 19.59
N TRP A 51 14.26 -28.25 20.08
CA TRP A 51 14.40 -26.88 19.61
C TRP A 51 14.92 -26.79 18.17
N LEU A 52 15.85 -27.67 17.78
CA LEU A 52 16.33 -27.76 16.39
C LEU A 52 15.19 -28.12 15.43
N SER A 53 14.34 -29.09 15.81
CA SER A 53 13.17 -29.48 15.02
C SER A 53 12.14 -28.36 14.91
N ALA A 54 11.85 -27.67 16.02
CA ALA A 54 10.90 -26.56 16.03
C ALA A 54 11.39 -25.36 15.18
N GLY A 55 12.70 -25.05 15.24
CA GLY A 55 13.26 -23.93 14.50
C GLY A 55 13.34 -24.17 12.98
N GLU A 56 13.47 -25.43 12.54
CA GLU A 56 13.41 -25.80 11.12
C GLU A 56 12.06 -25.43 10.48
N HIS A 57 10.97 -25.55 11.24
CA HIS A 57 9.62 -25.19 10.77
C HIS A 57 9.47 -23.68 10.54
N THR A 58 10.00 -22.86 11.45
CA THR A 58 10.07 -21.39 11.27
C THR A 58 10.95 -21.00 10.09
N GLN A 59 12.10 -21.65 9.91
CA GLN A 59 13.02 -21.33 8.80
C GLN A 59 12.41 -21.67 7.43
N ARG A 60 11.69 -22.80 7.32
CA ARG A 60 10.92 -23.14 6.10
C ARG A 60 9.87 -22.10 5.76
N THR A 61 9.16 -21.58 6.76
CA THR A 61 8.13 -20.55 6.57
C THR A 61 8.74 -19.23 6.08
N VAL A 62 9.85 -18.79 6.68
CA VAL A 62 10.58 -17.59 6.23
C VAL A 62 11.11 -17.75 4.81
N ALA A 63 11.72 -18.90 4.49
CA ALA A 63 12.21 -19.18 3.14
C ALA A 63 11.08 -19.17 2.10
N LYS A 64 9.90 -19.72 2.44
CA LYS A 64 8.71 -19.68 1.58
C LYS A 64 8.20 -18.26 1.35
N LEU A 65 8.19 -17.43 2.39
CA LEU A 65 7.76 -16.03 2.31
C LEU A 65 8.73 -15.19 1.44
N SER A 66 10.04 -15.34 1.66
CA SER A 66 11.06 -14.66 0.85
C SER A 66 11.01 -15.09 -0.62
N GLY A 67 10.76 -16.38 -0.88
CA GLY A 67 10.56 -16.90 -2.24
C GLY A 67 9.31 -16.32 -2.91
N GLN A 68 8.20 -16.20 -2.20
CA GLN A 68 6.97 -15.59 -2.72
C GLN A 68 7.12 -14.10 -3.00
N LEU A 69 7.81 -13.36 -2.13
CA LEU A 69 8.06 -11.93 -2.34
C LEU A 69 8.91 -11.68 -3.60
N ARG A 70 9.97 -12.48 -3.80
CA ARG A 70 10.81 -12.40 -4.99
C ARG A 70 10.01 -12.70 -6.25
N ARG A 71 9.22 -13.77 -6.25
CA ARG A 71 8.34 -14.12 -7.38
C ARG A 71 7.34 -13.01 -7.70
N TYR A 72 6.73 -12.40 -6.68
CA TYR A 72 5.80 -11.29 -6.88
C TYR A 72 6.47 -10.05 -7.47
N LEU A 73 7.67 -9.69 -6.98
CA LEU A 73 8.46 -8.58 -7.51
C LEU A 73 8.89 -8.83 -8.96
N ASP A 74 9.34 -10.05 -9.26
CA ASP A 74 9.73 -10.45 -10.61
C ASP A 74 8.53 -10.44 -11.57
N ASP A 75 7.36 -10.91 -11.10
CA ASP A 75 6.11 -10.88 -11.85
C ASP A 75 5.64 -9.43 -12.11
N GLN A 76 5.79 -8.51 -11.13
CA GLN A 76 5.45 -7.10 -11.31
C GLN A 76 6.38 -6.41 -12.32
N ALA A 77 7.69 -6.61 -12.21
CA ALA A 77 8.66 -6.05 -13.15
C ALA A 77 8.41 -6.55 -14.58
N PHE A 78 8.03 -7.81 -14.73
CA PHE A 78 7.63 -8.37 -16.02
C PHE A 78 6.38 -7.69 -16.59
N LEU A 79 5.35 -7.47 -15.78
CA LEU A 79 4.12 -6.79 -16.19
C LEU A 79 4.35 -5.32 -16.55
N GLU A 80 5.20 -4.60 -15.79
CA GLU A 80 5.57 -3.22 -16.10
C GLU A 80 6.34 -3.12 -17.42
N ASN A 81 7.34 -3.97 -17.64
CA ASN A 81 8.08 -4.02 -18.90
C ASN A 81 7.16 -4.34 -20.08
N LYS A 82 6.22 -5.28 -19.91
CA LYS A 82 5.20 -5.58 -20.92
C LYS A 82 4.32 -4.35 -21.21
N ARG A 83 3.92 -3.60 -20.18
CA ARG A 83 3.12 -2.38 -20.33
C ARG A 83 3.88 -1.27 -21.07
N ILE A 84 5.16 -1.07 -20.75
CA ILE A 84 6.04 -0.11 -21.45
C ILE A 84 6.09 -0.45 -22.94
N MET A 85 6.34 -1.71 -23.29
CA MET A 85 6.39 -2.16 -24.68
C MET A 85 5.07 -1.95 -25.41
N GLN A 86 3.93 -2.21 -24.76
CA GLN A 86 2.61 -1.94 -25.33
C GLN A 86 2.37 -0.45 -25.57
N VAL A 87 2.80 0.42 -24.66
CA VAL A 87 2.67 1.88 -24.83
C VAL A 87 3.52 2.35 -26.01
N ILE A 88 4.76 1.87 -26.14
CA ILE A 88 5.62 2.17 -27.28
C ILE A 88 4.95 1.75 -28.59
N GLN A 89 4.48 0.50 -28.69
CA GLN A 89 3.80 -0.01 -29.89
C GLN A 89 2.53 0.79 -30.23
N GLN A 90 1.78 1.23 -29.22
CA GLN A 90 0.61 2.09 -29.43
C GLN A 90 0.99 3.47 -29.95
N ILE A 91 2.08 4.06 -29.44
CA ILE A 91 2.60 5.35 -29.92
C ILE A 91 3.08 5.20 -31.37
N GLU A 92 3.85 4.17 -31.68
CA GLU A 92 4.32 3.88 -33.05
C GLU A 92 3.14 3.70 -34.02
N ALA A 93 2.14 2.90 -33.65
CA ALA A 93 0.96 2.68 -34.49
C ALA A 93 0.19 3.98 -34.75
N ARG A 94 0.10 4.87 -33.75
CA ARG A 94 -0.53 6.19 -33.91
C ARG A 94 0.31 7.13 -34.77
N ALA A 95 1.63 7.12 -34.61
CA ALA A 95 2.56 7.93 -35.39
C ALA A 95 2.53 7.53 -36.88
N VAL A 96 2.50 6.23 -37.18
CA VAL A 96 2.39 5.73 -38.57
C VAL A 96 1.07 6.17 -39.21
N LYS A 97 -0.04 6.15 -38.47
CA LYS A 97 -1.34 6.64 -38.97
C LYS A 97 -1.34 8.14 -39.27
N LEU A 98 -0.58 8.93 -38.50
CA LEU A 98 -0.44 10.37 -38.70
C LEU A 98 0.55 10.75 -39.82
N ARG A 99 1.32 9.80 -40.35
CA ARG A 99 2.36 10.06 -41.36
C ARG A 99 1.81 10.77 -42.60
N ASP A 100 0.63 10.34 -43.06
CA ASP A 100 0.03 10.86 -44.29
C ASP A 100 -0.81 12.14 -44.05
N GLN A 101 -1.04 12.50 -42.77
CA GLN A 101 -1.70 13.74 -42.33
C GLN A 101 -0.84 14.44 -41.27
N MET A 102 0.41 14.77 -41.63
CA MET A 102 1.29 15.46 -40.70
C MET A 102 0.69 16.81 -40.30
N PRO A 103 0.50 17.07 -38.99
CA PRO A 103 0.01 18.36 -38.53
C PRO A 103 1.03 19.45 -38.89
N GLN A 104 0.53 20.57 -39.42
CA GLN A 104 1.37 21.73 -39.70
C GLN A 104 1.47 22.61 -38.44
N GLY A 105 2.69 22.95 -38.03
CA GLY A 105 2.97 23.77 -36.85
C GLY A 105 3.77 23.05 -35.76
N ILE A 106 3.88 23.69 -34.59
CA ILE A 106 4.55 23.12 -33.41
C ILE A 106 3.62 22.06 -32.79
N LEU A 107 4.04 20.80 -32.84
CA LEU A 107 3.25 19.66 -32.34
C LEU A 107 3.25 19.59 -30.81
N MET A 108 4.42 19.85 -30.22
CA MET A 108 4.70 19.74 -28.81
C MET A 108 5.87 20.67 -28.49
N THR A 109 5.75 21.43 -27.42
CA THR A 109 6.87 22.14 -26.81
C THR A 109 7.43 21.24 -25.71
N MET A 110 8.73 20.99 -25.75
CA MET A 110 9.44 20.39 -24.62
C MET A 110 10.26 21.48 -23.97
N ASP A 111 10.21 21.56 -22.65
CA ASP A 111 11.10 22.44 -21.92
C ASP A 111 12.55 22.04 -22.21
N ALA A 112 13.37 23.03 -22.52
CA ALA A 112 14.80 22.79 -22.67
C ALA A 112 15.35 22.29 -21.33
N ALA A 113 16.33 21.38 -21.39
CA ALA A 113 17.06 20.97 -20.20
C ALA A 113 17.63 22.21 -19.51
N SER A 114 17.03 22.59 -18.39
CA SER A 114 17.44 23.73 -17.56
C SER A 114 17.86 23.21 -16.20
N LEU A 115 18.80 23.92 -15.56
CA LEU A 115 19.08 23.66 -14.15
C LEU A 115 17.95 24.25 -13.33
N ASP A 116 17.32 23.42 -12.49
CA ASP A 116 16.40 23.88 -11.48
C ASP A 116 17.23 24.51 -10.33
N ILE A 117 17.20 25.84 -10.21
CA ILE A 117 17.97 26.58 -9.22
C ILE A 117 17.12 26.75 -7.98
N HIS A 118 17.30 25.84 -7.03
CA HIS A 118 16.62 25.90 -5.75
C HIS A 118 17.39 26.76 -4.73
N LEU A 119 16.81 27.89 -4.29
CA LEU A 119 17.38 28.72 -3.24
C LEU A 119 17.21 28.07 -1.86
N PRO A 120 18.20 28.15 -0.95
CA PRO A 120 18.07 27.60 0.41
C PRO A 120 16.84 28.09 1.19
N MET A 121 16.36 29.30 0.88
CA MET A 121 15.22 29.95 1.54
C MET A 121 13.87 29.69 0.85
N GLU A 122 13.83 29.02 -0.31
CA GLU A 122 12.57 28.69 -0.98
C GLU A 122 11.94 27.40 -0.43
N ARG A 123 12.73 26.60 0.29
CA ARG A 123 12.22 25.40 0.94
C ARG A 123 11.27 25.85 2.06
N PRO A 124 9.98 25.50 2.00
CA PRO A 124 9.09 25.78 3.11
C PRO A 124 9.65 25.12 4.38
N LEU A 125 9.46 25.78 5.52
CA LEU A 125 9.78 25.19 6.82
C LEU A 125 9.10 23.82 6.93
N TYR A 126 9.75 22.91 7.65
CA TYR A 126 9.25 21.55 7.90
C TYR A 126 7.76 21.59 8.28
N LYS A 127 6.90 21.10 7.37
CA LYS A 127 5.49 20.84 7.66
C LYS A 127 5.40 19.44 8.24
N ILE A 128 4.86 19.33 9.45
CA ILE A 128 4.55 18.04 10.07
C ILE A 128 3.57 17.31 9.13
N PRO A 129 3.89 16.09 8.65
CA PRO A 129 2.97 15.32 7.83
C PRO A 129 1.68 15.11 8.62
N VAL A 130 0.56 15.59 8.08
CA VAL A 130 -0.75 15.31 8.66
C VAL A 130 -0.98 13.81 8.49
N LYS A 131 -0.86 13.04 9.57
CA LYS A 131 -1.27 11.64 9.59
C LYS A 131 -2.79 11.63 9.67
N PRO A 132 -3.54 11.32 8.58
CA PRO A 132 -4.98 11.20 8.68
C PRO A 132 -5.31 10.16 9.75
N LYS A 133 -6.03 10.56 10.79
CA LYS A 133 -6.58 9.63 11.77
C LYS A 133 -7.79 8.97 11.11
N ILE A 134 -7.54 7.87 10.40
CA ILE A 134 -8.61 6.98 9.94
C ILE A 134 -9.18 6.35 11.22
N THR A 135 -10.35 6.82 11.65
CA THR A 135 -11.07 6.20 12.75
C THR A 135 -11.78 4.99 12.18
N ASP A 136 -11.05 3.88 12.16
CA ASP A 136 -11.53 2.63 11.59
C ASP A 136 -12.47 1.96 12.60
N THR A 137 -13.76 2.27 12.53
CA THR A 137 -14.79 1.43 13.17
C THR A 137 -14.98 0.21 12.28
N VAL A 138 -14.01 -0.69 12.30
CA VAL A 138 -14.15 -2.01 11.68
C VAL A 138 -15.13 -2.78 12.54
N THR A 139 -16.38 -2.85 12.07
CA THR A 139 -17.33 -3.83 12.60
C THR A 139 -16.77 -5.19 12.19
N LEU A 140 -16.29 -5.98 13.16
CA LEU A 140 -15.95 -7.39 12.92
C LEU A 140 -17.19 -8.05 12.32
N GLY A 141 -17.09 -8.41 11.03
CA GLY A 141 -18.11 -9.21 10.36
C GLY A 141 -18.31 -10.52 11.12
N ASP A 142 -19.52 -11.07 11.02
CA ASP A 142 -20.01 -12.25 11.74
C ASP A 142 -19.32 -13.59 11.39
N GLY A 143 -18.10 -13.56 10.84
CA GLY A 143 -17.38 -14.76 10.43
C GLY A 143 -17.99 -15.45 9.22
N SER A 144 -18.89 -14.81 8.48
CA SER A 144 -19.31 -15.28 7.17
C SER A 144 -18.11 -15.30 6.21
N ASP A 145 -17.93 -16.43 5.51
CA ASP A 145 -16.96 -16.55 4.42
C ASP A 145 -17.33 -15.53 3.34
N ILE A 146 -16.68 -14.36 3.37
CA ILE A 146 -16.71 -13.41 2.27
C ILE A 146 -16.04 -14.14 1.08
N PRO A 147 -16.77 -14.43 -0.01
CA PRO A 147 -16.20 -15.09 -1.17
C PRO A 147 -14.97 -14.30 -1.63
N ALA A 148 -13.81 -14.97 -1.77
CA ALA A 148 -12.58 -14.34 -2.22
C ALA A 148 -12.73 -13.63 -3.58
N ASP A 149 -13.73 -14.02 -4.37
CA ASP A 149 -14.11 -13.36 -5.61
C ASP A 149 -14.51 -11.87 -5.42
N MET A 150 -15.08 -11.49 -4.26
CA MET A 150 -15.36 -10.07 -3.95
C MET A 150 -14.10 -9.24 -3.65
N LEU A 151 -12.99 -9.89 -3.23
CA LEU A 151 -11.69 -9.19 -3.10
C LEU A 151 -11.08 -8.86 -4.47
N HIS A 152 -11.54 -9.51 -5.54
CA HIS A 152 -11.06 -9.34 -6.90
C HIS A 152 -11.84 -8.31 -7.73
N ASP A 153 -12.94 -7.74 -7.19
CA ASP A 153 -13.65 -6.62 -7.78
C ASP A 153 -12.85 -5.31 -7.59
N ILE A 154 -11.72 -5.25 -8.28
CA ILE A 154 -10.92 -4.03 -8.41
C ILE A 154 -11.72 -3.08 -9.28
N VAL A 155 -12.52 -2.21 -8.65
CA VAL A 155 -13.23 -1.12 -9.33
C VAL A 155 -12.20 -0.14 -9.88
N PHE A 156 -11.86 -0.28 -11.16
CA PHE A 156 -10.91 0.60 -11.83
C PHE A 156 -11.54 1.99 -12.04
N VAL A 157 -11.08 2.98 -11.29
CA VAL A 157 -11.48 4.39 -11.45
C VAL A 157 -10.45 5.10 -12.34
N ASP A 158 -10.93 5.70 -13.43
CA ASP A 158 -10.06 6.46 -14.33
C ASP A 158 -9.86 7.88 -13.79
N ARG A 159 -8.67 8.15 -13.25
CA ARG A 159 -8.30 9.47 -12.70
C ARG A 159 -8.37 10.59 -13.73
N LEU A 160 -8.14 10.31 -15.02
CA LEU A 160 -8.09 11.35 -16.06
C LEU A 160 -9.47 11.94 -16.33
N THR A 161 -10.49 11.09 -16.37
CA THR A 161 -11.89 11.53 -16.54
C THR A 161 -12.37 12.35 -15.35
N LEU A 162 -12.00 11.99 -14.11
CA LEU A 162 -12.33 12.79 -12.93
C LEU A 162 -11.65 14.18 -12.95
N LYS A 163 -10.36 14.24 -13.33
CA LYS A 163 -9.66 15.53 -13.51
C LYS A 163 -10.29 16.39 -14.60
N GLN A 164 -10.75 15.80 -15.69
CA GLN A 164 -11.46 16.52 -16.74
C GLN A 164 -12.79 17.09 -16.23
N ARG A 165 -13.57 16.32 -15.46
CA ARG A 165 -14.81 16.80 -14.84
C ARG A 165 -14.56 18.01 -13.92
N ILE A 166 -13.52 17.96 -13.08
CA ILE A 166 -13.11 19.09 -12.23
C ILE A 166 -12.75 20.31 -13.08
N ARG A 167 -11.93 20.15 -14.12
CA ARG A 167 -11.54 21.25 -15.01
C ARG A 167 -12.72 21.87 -15.74
N THR A 168 -13.64 21.07 -16.26
CA THR A 168 -14.84 21.56 -16.94
C THR A 168 -15.71 22.38 -15.99
N ALA A 169 -15.86 21.94 -14.74
CA ALA A 169 -16.58 22.71 -13.73
C ALA A 169 -15.88 24.06 -13.45
N LEU A 170 -14.55 24.07 -13.32
CA LEU A 170 -13.73 25.27 -13.12
C LEU A 170 -13.64 26.20 -14.35
N GLN A 171 -14.11 25.79 -15.53
CA GLN A 171 -14.25 26.69 -16.68
C GLN A 171 -15.43 27.65 -16.53
N THR A 172 -16.45 27.27 -15.76
CA THR A 172 -17.67 28.06 -15.59
C THR A 172 -17.71 28.86 -14.29
N ARG A 173 -16.89 28.49 -13.29
CA ARG A 173 -16.83 29.11 -11.96
C ARG A 173 -15.40 29.15 -11.46
N ASP A 174 -15.02 30.22 -10.76
CA ASP A 174 -13.68 30.38 -10.19
C ASP A 174 -13.42 29.45 -8.99
N GLN A 175 -14.48 29.00 -8.32
CA GLN A 175 -14.43 28.02 -7.23
C GLN A 175 -15.60 27.04 -7.33
N VAL A 176 -15.33 25.76 -7.13
CA VAL A 176 -16.35 24.70 -7.14
C VAL A 176 -16.12 23.74 -5.99
N THR A 177 -17.19 23.40 -5.27
CA THR A 177 -17.14 22.38 -4.21
C THR A 177 -17.28 20.98 -4.79
N LEU A 178 -16.65 19.97 -4.17
CA LEU A 178 -16.85 18.58 -4.57
C LEU A 178 -18.33 18.16 -4.54
N ALA A 179 -19.12 18.67 -3.59
CA ALA A 179 -20.56 18.41 -3.53
C ALA A 179 -21.32 18.90 -4.78
N GLN A 180 -20.93 20.04 -5.34
CA GLN A 180 -21.51 20.55 -6.60
C GLN A 180 -21.09 19.69 -7.79
N ILE A 181 -19.83 19.24 -7.83
CA ILE A 181 -19.37 18.32 -8.88
C ILE A 181 -20.16 17.02 -8.83
N LEU A 182 -20.44 16.49 -7.63
CA LEU A 182 -21.24 15.29 -7.44
C LEU A 182 -22.73 15.48 -7.77
N PHE A 183 -23.23 16.72 -7.74
CA PHE A 183 -24.58 17.03 -8.17
C PHE A 183 -24.69 17.00 -9.70
N ASP A 184 -23.72 17.59 -10.40
CA ASP A 184 -23.69 17.62 -11.87
C ASP A 184 -23.26 16.27 -12.47
N HIS A 185 -22.40 15.53 -11.75
CA HIS A 185 -21.87 14.22 -12.13
C HIS A 185 -21.99 13.24 -10.94
N PRO A 186 -23.12 12.52 -10.81
CA PRO A 186 -23.31 11.56 -9.74
C PRO A 186 -22.29 10.41 -9.81
N LEU A 187 -21.98 9.83 -8.65
CA LEU A 187 -21.02 8.73 -8.52
C LEU A 187 -21.54 7.48 -9.26
N GLU A 188 -20.77 7.00 -10.23
CA GLU A 188 -21.06 5.78 -11.00
C GLU A 188 -20.36 4.57 -10.39
N LYS A 189 -19.13 4.77 -9.87
CA LYS A 189 -18.28 3.72 -9.30
C LYS A 189 -18.26 3.73 -7.77
N GLY A 190 -19.20 4.47 -7.17
CA GLY A 190 -19.43 4.52 -5.73
C GLY A 190 -18.26 5.06 -4.91
N LEU A 191 -17.91 4.37 -3.81
CA LEU A 191 -16.90 4.84 -2.84
C LEU A 191 -15.51 5.00 -3.47
N ALA A 192 -15.12 4.12 -4.39
CA ALA A 192 -13.82 4.19 -5.04
C ALA A 192 -13.63 5.51 -5.80
N GLU A 193 -14.68 5.99 -6.46
CA GLU A 193 -14.69 7.27 -7.17
C GLU A 193 -14.60 8.45 -6.19
N LEU A 194 -15.36 8.40 -5.09
CA LEU A 194 -15.30 9.43 -4.04
C LEU A 194 -13.91 9.55 -3.40
N VAL A 195 -13.30 8.42 -3.03
CA VAL A 195 -11.93 8.40 -2.48
C VAL A 195 -10.95 8.94 -3.51
N THR A 196 -11.14 8.60 -4.79
CA THR A 196 -10.28 9.13 -5.86
C THR A 196 -10.40 10.65 -5.97
N TYR A 197 -11.60 11.22 -5.90
CA TYR A 197 -11.79 12.67 -5.85
C TYR A 197 -11.08 13.34 -4.65
N LEU A 198 -11.14 12.73 -3.47
CA LEU A 198 -10.43 13.24 -2.29
C LEU A 198 -8.92 13.15 -2.44
N THR A 199 -8.39 12.06 -3.01
CA THR A 199 -6.95 11.95 -3.30
C THR A 199 -6.49 12.97 -4.34
N LEU A 200 -7.32 13.22 -5.37
CA LEU A 200 -7.04 14.24 -6.37
C LEU A 200 -6.99 15.64 -5.73
N ALA A 201 -7.89 15.94 -4.80
CA ALA A 201 -7.85 17.20 -4.06
C ALA A 201 -6.65 17.32 -3.11
N ALA A 202 -6.17 16.21 -2.55
CA ALA A 202 -4.97 16.22 -1.72
C ALA A 202 -3.67 16.36 -2.53
N GLU A 203 -3.67 15.94 -3.80
CA GLU A 203 -2.55 16.07 -4.73
C GLU A 203 -2.53 17.41 -5.50
N ASP A 204 -3.63 18.18 -5.48
CA ASP A 204 -3.79 19.42 -6.25
C ASP A 204 -3.52 20.66 -5.39
N ASP A 205 -2.57 21.50 -5.80
CA ASP A 205 -2.17 22.72 -5.08
C ASP A 205 -3.30 23.77 -5.03
N ASN A 206 -4.24 23.71 -5.97
CA ASN A 206 -5.37 24.64 -6.04
C ASN A 206 -6.63 24.10 -5.34
N ALA A 207 -6.52 23.00 -4.60
CA ALA A 207 -7.60 22.43 -3.81
C ALA A 207 -7.32 22.57 -2.30
N TRP A 208 -8.36 22.85 -1.52
CA TRP A 208 -8.25 22.93 -0.07
C TRP A 208 -9.43 22.27 0.63
N PHE A 209 -9.16 21.77 1.82
CA PHE A 209 -10.12 21.13 2.70
C PHE A 209 -10.57 22.14 3.75
N ASP A 210 -11.88 22.36 3.84
CA ASP A 210 -12.50 23.14 4.89
C ASP A 210 -13.01 22.20 5.99
N ASP A 211 -12.32 22.21 7.13
CA ASP A 211 -12.65 21.39 8.30
C ASP A 211 -13.88 21.91 9.07
N THR A 212 -14.41 23.08 8.73
CA THR A 212 -15.59 23.67 9.39
C THR A 212 -16.91 23.22 8.76
N LEU A 213 -16.87 22.80 7.49
CA LEU A 213 -18.03 22.39 6.72
C LEU A 213 -17.95 20.92 6.36
N THR A 214 -19.08 20.21 6.45
CA THR A 214 -19.19 18.81 6.07
C THR A 214 -20.17 18.64 4.92
N HIS A 215 -19.81 17.80 3.96
CA HIS A 215 -20.65 17.43 2.84
C HIS A 215 -20.96 15.94 2.86
N ARG A 216 -22.09 15.59 2.25
CA ARG A 216 -22.58 14.22 2.18
C ARG A 216 -22.70 13.80 0.72
N ALA A 217 -22.02 12.71 0.36
CA ALA A 217 -22.21 12.02 -0.89
C ALA A 217 -23.18 10.85 -0.70
N VAL A 218 -24.09 10.66 -1.64
CA VAL A 218 -25.01 9.53 -1.69
C VAL A 218 -24.84 8.85 -3.04
N TRP A 219 -24.73 7.52 -3.03
CA TRP A 219 -24.66 6.72 -4.25
C TRP A 219 -25.38 5.39 -4.06
N THR A 220 -25.66 4.72 -5.17
CA THR A 220 -26.20 3.36 -5.16
C THR A 220 -25.07 2.40 -5.55
N ASP A 221 -24.84 1.40 -4.72
CA ASP A 221 -23.83 0.37 -4.97
C ASP A 221 -24.27 -0.58 -6.10
N ALA A 222 -23.35 -1.39 -6.65
CA ALA A 222 -23.64 -2.36 -7.71
C ALA A 222 -24.73 -3.36 -7.30
N GLY A 223 -24.88 -3.63 -6.00
CA GLY A 223 -25.97 -4.44 -5.43
C GLY A 223 -27.30 -3.70 -5.23
N GLY A 224 -27.47 -2.47 -5.71
CA GLY A 224 -28.71 -1.68 -5.56
C GLY A 224 -28.91 -1.05 -4.18
N ILE A 225 -27.93 -1.16 -3.27
CA ILE A 225 -28.01 -0.63 -1.91
C ILE A 225 -27.63 0.86 -1.93
N HIS A 226 -28.49 1.71 -1.37
CA HIS A 226 -28.17 3.12 -1.15
C HIS A 226 -27.14 3.27 -0.03
N ARG A 227 -25.99 3.86 -0.37
CA ARG A 227 -24.90 4.16 0.55
C ARG A 227 -24.70 5.67 0.66
N GLN A 228 -24.18 6.10 1.81
CA GLN A 228 -23.86 7.49 2.07
C GLN A 228 -22.49 7.61 2.74
N ALA A 229 -21.75 8.67 2.43
CA ALA A 229 -20.50 9.02 3.10
C ALA A 229 -20.48 10.51 3.42
N THR A 230 -19.90 10.84 4.57
CA THR A 230 -19.67 12.21 5.04
C THR A 230 -18.19 12.53 4.99
N PHE A 231 -17.84 13.69 4.44
CA PHE A 231 -16.47 14.16 4.28
C PHE A 231 -16.38 15.67 4.50
N ASN A 232 -15.20 16.18 4.86
CA ASN A 232 -14.96 17.62 5.00
C ASN A 232 -15.13 18.30 3.65
N ALA A 233 -15.59 19.54 3.65
CA ALA A 233 -15.85 20.24 2.40
C ALA A 233 -14.54 20.41 1.61
N VAL A 234 -14.58 20.03 0.34
CA VAL A 234 -13.44 20.13 -0.57
C VAL A 234 -13.76 21.17 -1.61
N ILE A 235 -12.91 22.17 -1.73
CA ILE A 235 -13.08 23.30 -2.63
C ILE A 235 -11.92 23.29 -3.62
N PHE A 236 -12.26 23.20 -4.90
CA PHE A 236 -11.33 23.38 -6.00
C PHE A 236 -11.37 24.83 -6.46
N SER A 237 -10.21 25.42 -6.67
CA SER A 237 -10.04 26.77 -7.21
C SER A 237 -9.20 26.75 -8.48
N ARG A 238 -9.26 27.84 -9.25
CA ARG A 238 -8.54 27.96 -10.52
C ARG A 238 -7.07 28.34 -10.33
#